data_AF-R5NWV0-F1
#
_entry.id   AF-R5NWV0-F1
#
_cell.length_a   1.000
_cell.length_b   1.000
_cell.length_c   1.000
_cell.angle_alpha   90.00
_cell.angle_beta   90.00
_cell.angle_gamma   90.00
#
_symmetry.space_group_name_H-M   'P 1'
#
loop_
_entity.id
_entity.type
_entity.pdbx_description
1 polymer ?
#
loop_
_entity_poly.entity_id
_entity_poly.type
_entity_poly.pdbx_seq_one_letter_code
_entity_poly.pdbx_strand_id
1 'polypeptide(L)' 'MNENGIQIVMYMTLITAMLVMIYKRENNIGYTTAVRRMGIELENLIMAIIVIESGGDLNKTQLRPPV' A
#
# COMPACT_ATOMS: atom_id res chain seq x y z
N MET A 1 -27.59 9.11 -7.45
CA MET A 1 -26.57 8.11 -7.05
C MET A 1 -26.57 7.05 -8.15
N ASN A 2 -25.53 6.97 -8.98
CA ASN A 2 -25.51 6.04 -10.12
C ASN A 2 -25.10 4.64 -9.62
N GLU A 3 -25.89 3.60 -9.85
CA GLU A 3 -25.66 2.23 -9.35
C GLU A 3 -24.24 1.71 -9.67
N ASN A 4 -23.71 2.11 -10.82
CA ASN A 4 -22.34 1.80 -11.25
C ASN A 4 -21.28 2.30 -10.26
N GLY A 5 -21.48 3.50 -9.68
CA GLY A 5 -20.54 4.07 -8.71
C GLY A 5 -20.49 3.27 -7.41
N ILE A 6 -21.64 2.77 -6.94
CA ILE A 6 -21.70 1.94 -5.73
C ILE A 6 -21.04 0.60 -5.96
N GLN A 7 -21.30 -0.05 -7.10
CA GLN A 7 -20.66 -1.32 -7.44
C GLN A 7 -19.13 -1.19 -7.52
N ILE A 8 -18.63 -0.14 -8.16
CA ILE A 8 -17.18 0.13 -8.25
C ILE A 8 -16.57 0.25 -6.85
N VAL A 9 -17.18 1.06 -5.97
CA VAL A 9 -16.69 1.22 -4.60
C VAL A 9 -16.72 -0.10 -3.85
N MET A 10 -17.80 -0.88 -3.97
CA MET A 10 -17.87 -2.21 -3.34
C MET A 10 -16.76 -3.14 -3.81
N TYR A 11 -16.49 -3.20 -5.11
CA TYR A 11 -15.39 -4.02 -5.64
C TYR A 11 -14.04 -3.55 -5.12
N MET A 12 -13.76 -2.24 -5.13
CA MET A 12 -12.52 -1.68 -4.59
C MET A 12 -12.36 -1.98 -3.09
N THR A 13 -13.43 -1.86 -2.30
CA THR A 13 -13.42 -2.18 -0.87
C THR A 13 -13.16 -3.67 -0.63
N LEU A 14 -13.82 -4.57 -1.36
CA LEU A 14 -13.63 -6.02 -1.21
C LEU A 14 -12.20 -6.44 -1.57
N ILE A 15 -11.66 -5.92 -2.68
CA ILE A 15 -10.27 -6.18 -3.08
C ILE A 15 -9.31 -5.69 -2.00
N THR A 16 -9.50 -4.47 -1.51
CA THR A 16 -8.66 -3.89 -0.46
C THR A 16 -8.71 -4.73 0.82
N ALA A 17 -9.91 -5.17 1.23
CA ALA A 17 -10.08 -6.05 2.39
C ALA A 17 -9.35 -7.39 2.21
N MET A 18 -9.43 -8.00 1.02
CA MET A 18 -8.71 -9.24 0.72
C MET A 18 -7.19 -9.06 0.81
N LEU A 19 -6.65 -7.97 0.26
CA LEU A 19 -5.22 -7.67 0.32
C LEU A 19 -4.74 -7.50 1.78
N VAL A 20 -5.47 -6.74 2.59
CA VAL A 20 -5.15 -6.56 4.01
C VAL A 20 -5.20 -7.89 4.76
N MET A 21 -6.19 -8.74 4.47
CA MET A 21 -6.32 -10.05 5.12
C MET A 21 -5.21 -11.01 4.74
N ILE A 22 -4.76 -11.01 3.49
CA ILE A 22 -3.61 -11.79 3.02
C ILE A 22 -2.33 -11.28 3.70
N TYR A 23 -2.06 -9.97 3.66
CA TYR A 23 -0.89 -9.37 4.30
C TYR A 23 -0.83 -9.70 5.80
N LYS A 24 -1.97 -9.59 6.49
CA LYS A 24 -2.11 -9.98 7.90
C LYS A 24 -1.71 -11.44 8.13
N ARG A 25 -2.20 -12.36 7.29
CA ARG A 25 -1.97 -13.81 7.40
C ARG A 25 -0.50 -14.16 7.17
N GLU A 26 0.08 -13.67 6.07
CA GLU A 26 1.47 -14.00 5.70
C GLU A 26 2.49 -13.43 6.70
N ASN A 27 2.18 -12.29 7.32
CA ASN A 27 3.05 -11.68 8.33
C ASN A 27 2.72 -12.11 9.77
N ASN A 28 1.71 -12.95 9.98
CA ASN A 28 1.24 -13.42 11.29
C ASN A 28 1.02 -12.29 12.32
N ILE A 29 0.34 -11.21 11.91
CA ILE A 29 0.08 -10.03 12.73
C ILE A 29 -1.42 -9.78 12.95
N GLY A 30 -1.76 -8.87 13.86
CA GLY A 30 -3.14 -8.40 14.05
C GLY A 30 -3.62 -7.49 12.91
N TYR A 31 -4.94 -7.36 12.75
CA TYR A 31 -5.56 -6.53 11.70
C TYR A 31 -5.11 -5.06 11.77
N THR A 32 -5.18 -4.44 12.94
CA THR A 32 -4.78 -3.03 13.14
C THR A 32 -3.31 -2.79 12.76
N THR A 33 -2.44 -3.74 13.12
CA THR A 33 -1.02 -3.68 12.76
C THR A 33 -0.80 -3.88 11.26
N ALA A 34 -1.57 -4.78 10.63
CA ALA A 34 -1.50 -5.03 9.19
C ALA A 34 -1.86 -3.78 8.37
N VAL A 35 -2.99 -3.14 8.68
CA VAL A 35 -3.41 -1.90 8.01
C VAL A 35 -2.35 -0.82 8.16
N ARG A 36 -1.82 -0.61 9.38
CA ARG A 36 -0.78 0.40 9.63
C ARG A 36 0.51 0.11 8.87
N ARG A 37 1.04 -1.12 8.94
CA ARG A 37 2.31 -1.48 8.28
C ARG A 37 2.20 -1.44 6.77
N MET A 38 1.11 -1.95 6.21
CA MET A 38 0.85 -1.90 4.77
C MET A 38 0.79 -0.45 4.25
N GLY A 39 0.19 0.47 5.00
CA GLY A 39 0.21 1.90 4.69
C GLY A 39 1.63 2.49 4.70
N ILE A 40 2.42 2.23 5.75
CA ILE A 40 3.81 2.71 5.86
C ILE A 40 4.69 2.16 4.72
N GLU A 41 4.54 0.87 4.39
CA GLU A 41 5.30 0.26 3.29
C GLU A 41 4.94 0.87 1.94
N LEU A 42 3.65 1.16 1.71
CA LEU A 42 3.18 1.82 0.51
C LEU A 42 3.70 3.27 0.42
N GLU A 43 3.64 4.03 1.51
CA GLU A 43 4.20 5.39 1.56
C GLU A 43 5.71 5.41 1.29
N ASN A 44 6.45 4.47 1.88
CA ASN A 44 7.89 4.33 1.62
C ASN A 44 8.17 3.99 0.15
N LEU A 45 7.36 3.14 -0.47
CA LEU A 45 7.47 2.81 -1.89
C LEU A 45 7.22 4.05 -2.76
N ILE A 46 6.14 4.80 -2.50
CA ILE A 46 5.82 6.04 -3.22
C ILE A 46 6.95 7.06 -3.05
N MET A 47 7.48 7.20 -1.84
CA MET A 47 8.59 8.12 -1.58
C MET A 47 9.85 7.73 -2.35
N ALA A 48 10.16 6.43 -2.42
CA ALA A 48 11.30 5.94 -3.19
C ALA A 48 11.14 6.24 -4.69
N ILE A 49 9.93 6.05 -5.24
CA ILE A 49 9.60 6.41 -6.62
C ILE A 49 9.80 7.93 -6.84
N ILE A 50 9.26 8.77 -5.95
CA ILE A 50 9.39 10.24 -6.06
C ILE A 50 10.87 10.67 -6.06
N VAL A 51 11.72 10.09 -5.20
CA VAL A 51 13.15 10.40 -5.15
C VAL A 51 13.82 10.10 -6.49
N ILE A 52 13.55 8.92 -7.06
CA ILE A 52 14.12 8.50 -8.35
C ILE A 52 13.65 9.43 -9.47
N GLU A 53 12.33 9.69 -9.58
CA GLU A 53 11.75 10.55 -10.61
C GLU A 53 12.22 12.01 -10.50
N SER A 54 12.63 12.45 -9.30
CA SER A 54 13.19 13.79 -9.08
C SER A 54 14.69 13.88 -9.39
N GLY A 55 15.33 12.80 -9.86
CA GLY A 55 16.78 12.74 -10.09
C GLY A 55 17.62 12.64 -8.80
N GLY A 56 16.99 12.28 -7.68
CA GLY A 56 17.65 12.04 -6.40
C GLY A 56 18.33 10.67 -6.34
N ASP A 57 19.28 10.53 -5.41
CA ASP A 57 20.00 9.28 -5.18
C ASP A 57 19.39 8.50 -4.01
N LEU A 58 18.79 7.35 -4.31
CA LEU A 58 18.13 6.52 -3.29
C LEU A 58 19.12 5.96 -2.26
N ASN A 59 20.39 5.74 -2.61
CA ASN A 59 21.41 5.21 -1.69
C ASN A 59 21.73 6.15 -0.54
N LYS A 60 21.35 7.43 -0.66
CA LYS A 60 21.48 8.44 0.39
C LYS A 60 20.26 8.50 1.31
N THR A 61 19.30 7.62 1.12
CA THR A 61 18.07 7.53 1.90
C THR A 61 17.98 6.17 2.62
N GLN A 62 17.12 6.07 3.63
CA GLN A 62 16.81 4.81 4.32
C GLN A 62 15.65 4.05 3.63
N LEU A 63 15.26 4.46 2.42
CA LEU A 63 14.12 3.92 1.71
C LEU A 63 14.49 2.62 0.99
N ARG A 64 13.54 1.70 0.92
CA ARG A 64 13.69 0.48 0.12
C ARG A 64 13.55 0.84 -1.36
N PRO A 65 14.42 0.31 -2.26
CA PRO A 65 14.22 0.46 -3.70
C PRO A 65 12.85 -0.09 -4.13
N PRO A 66 12.13 0.64 -5.01
CA PRO A 66 11.03 0.03 -5.74
C PRO A 66 11.64 -1.10 -6.58
N VAL A 67 11.05 -2.29 -6.48
CA VAL A 67 11.48 -3.51 -7.20
C VAL A 67 11.65 -3.28 -8.70
#